data_AF-A0A7S3FZF6-F1
#
_entry.id   AF-A0A7S3FZF6-F1
#
_cell.length_a   1.000
_cell.length_b   1.000
_cell.length_c   1.000
_cell.angle_alpha   90.00
_cell.angle_beta   90.00
_cell.angle_gamma   90.00
#
_symmetry.space_group_name_H-M   'P 1'
#
loop_
_entity.id
_entity.type
_entity.pdbx_description
1 polymer ?
#
loop_
_entity_poly.entity_id
_entity_poly.type
_entity_poly.pdbx_seq_one_letter_code
_entity_poly.pdbx_strand_id
1 'polypeptide(L)'
;LHPDNGRLAARIAVTNLHKKTEAKFSDTISKLYHYKGLNGENASLIADDVFEIIQKHKERLDEAIDYKRDWDYDFFGYKTLEKSYLLKVRGEITERPQQMIMRVAVGIHKEDIEAALQTYDMISQKWFT
;
A
#
# COMPACT_ATOMS: atom_id res chain seq x y z
N LEU A 1 30.06 1.56 -3.43
CA LEU A 1 28.95 2.50 -3.17
C LEU A 1 29.03 2.92 -1.71
N HIS A 2 29.07 4.22 -1.39
CA HIS A 2 28.98 4.65 0.01
C HIS A 2 27.57 4.33 0.54
N PRO A 3 27.41 3.77 1.76
CA PRO A 3 26.10 3.43 2.33
C PRO A 3 25.09 4.59 2.32
N ASP A 4 25.57 5.83 2.52
CA ASP A 4 24.74 7.04 2.51
C ASP A 4 24.10 7.35 1.15
N ASN A 5 24.73 6.95 0.05
CA ASN A 5 24.18 7.13 -1.30
C ASN A 5 22.95 6.26 -1.50
N GLY A 6 22.95 5.04 -0.94
CA GLY A 6 21.81 4.12 -1.01
C GLY A 6 20.61 4.65 -0.23
N ARG A 7 20.84 5.21 0.96
CA ARG A 7 19.77 5.80 1.79
C ARG A 7 19.17 7.04 1.14
N LEU A 8 19.99 7.92 0.56
CA LEU A 8 19.48 9.08 -0.17
C LEU A 8 18.65 8.67 -1.39
N ALA A 9 19.14 7.70 -2.18
CA ALA A 9 18.41 7.19 -3.34
C ALA A 9 17.05 6.58 -2.95
N ALA A 10 16.99 5.82 -1.87
CA ALA A 10 15.74 5.27 -1.33
C ALA A 10 14.75 6.38 -0.97
N ARG A 11 15.20 7.41 -0.23
CA ARG A 11 14.36 8.54 0.18
C ARG A 11 13.81 9.32 -1.01
N ILE A 12 14.62 9.54 -2.05
CA ILE A 12 14.19 10.21 -3.28
C ILE A 12 13.13 9.35 -3.99
N ALA A 13 13.35 8.04 -4.11
CA ALA A 13 12.40 7.13 -4.76
C ALA A 13 11.05 7.10 -4.03
N VAL A 14 11.05 6.95 -2.71
CA VAL A 14 9.83 6.96 -1.88
C VAL A 14 9.11 8.30 -1.96
N THR A 15 9.84 9.42 -1.87
CA THR A 15 9.24 10.76 -1.99
C THR A 15 8.56 10.95 -3.36
N ASN A 16 9.18 10.46 -4.43
CA ASN A 16 8.60 10.51 -5.77
C ASN A 16 7.36 9.62 -5.89
N LEU A 17 7.34 8.45 -5.24
CA LEU A 17 6.17 7.60 -5.18
C LEU A 17 5.01 8.31 -4.47
N HIS A 18 5.27 8.92 -3.30
CA HIS A 18 4.25 9.65 -2.54
C HIS A 18 3.64 10.81 -3.34
N LYS A 19 4.42 11.49 -4.19
CA LYS A 19 3.91 12.55 -5.09
C LYS A 19 3.00 12.05 -6.21
N LYS A 20 3.10 10.77 -6.57
CA LYS A 20 2.38 10.16 -7.70
C LYS A 20 1.20 9.27 -7.28
N THR A 21 1.03 9.05 -5.98
CA THR A 21 0.04 8.12 -5.41
C THR A 21 -0.86 8.84 -4.41
N GLU A 22 -2.09 8.35 -4.29
CA GLU A 22 -3.05 8.92 -3.34
C GLU A 22 -2.54 8.81 -1.91
N ALA A 23 -2.82 9.84 -1.11
CA ALA A 23 -2.40 9.90 0.28
C ALA A 23 -3.28 9.04 1.20
N LYS A 24 -4.57 8.91 0.89
CA LYS A 24 -5.50 8.09 1.66
C LYS A 24 -5.54 6.67 1.12
N PHE A 25 -5.59 5.70 2.02
CA PHE A 25 -5.66 4.29 1.67
C PHE A 25 -7.01 3.95 1.05
N SER A 26 -8.10 4.48 1.62
CA SER A 26 -9.45 4.30 1.08
C SER A 26 -9.60 4.79 -0.37
N ASP A 27 -9.00 5.93 -0.70
CA ASP A 27 -8.99 6.48 -2.07
C ASP A 27 -8.20 5.57 -3.04
N THR A 28 -7.03 5.09 -2.62
CA THR A 28 -6.24 4.11 -3.39
C THR A 28 -7.06 2.85 -3.65
N ILE A 29 -7.71 2.30 -2.63
CA ILE A 29 -8.51 1.07 -2.73
C ILE A 29 -9.73 1.27 -3.65
N SER A 30 -10.41 2.41 -3.55
CA SER A 30 -11.49 2.79 -4.46
C SER A 30 -11.04 2.83 -5.92
N LYS A 31 -9.87 3.40 -6.19
CA LYS A 31 -9.28 3.44 -7.53
C LYS A 31 -8.93 2.04 -8.06
N LEU A 32 -8.43 1.16 -7.20
CA LEU A 32 -8.09 -0.22 -7.55
C LEU A 32 -9.34 -1.08 -7.77
N TYR A 33 -10.40 -0.86 -7.01
CA TYR A 33 -11.68 -1.55 -7.12
C TYR A 33 -12.44 -1.16 -8.39
N HIS A 34 -12.53 0.14 -8.67
CA HIS A 34 -13.22 0.64 -9.86
C HIS A 34 -12.39 0.58 -11.15
N TYR A 35 -11.23 -0.10 -11.11
CA TYR A 35 -10.38 -0.24 -12.28
C TYR A 35 -11.08 -1.06 -13.37
N LYS A 36 -11.06 -0.52 -14.60
CA LYS A 36 -11.54 -1.20 -15.80
C LYS A 36 -10.40 -1.47 -16.75
N GLY A 37 -10.43 -2.65 -17.37
CA GLY A 37 -9.47 -3.06 -18.39
C GLY A 37 -9.51 -2.17 -19.63
N LEU A 38 -8.58 -2.42 -20.55
CA LEU A 38 -8.45 -1.60 -21.77
C LEU A 38 -9.71 -1.69 -22.66
N ASN A 39 -10.45 -2.80 -22.60
CA ASN A 39 -11.65 -3.02 -23.40
C ASN A 39 -12.93 -2.66 -22.62
N GLY A 40 -12.80 -2.05 -21.44
CA GLY A 40 -13.91 -1.63 -20.58
C GLY A 40 -14.49 -2.74 -19.69
N GLU A 41 -13.91 -3.93 -19.73
CA GLU A 41 -14.23 -5.06 -18.85
C GLU A 41 -13.92 -4.73 -17.39
N ASN A 42 -14.68 -5.34 -16.48
CA ASN A 42 -14.38 -5.24 -15.06
C ASN A 42 -13.06 -5.97 -14.78
N ALA A 43 -12.06 -5.23 -14.32
CA ALA A 43 -10.74 -5.72 -13.99
C ALA A 43 -10.37 -5.31 -12.56
N SER A 44 -11.36 -5.28 -11.65
CA SER A 44 -11.14 -4.94 -10.25
C SER A 44 -9.98 -5.73 -9.66
N LEU A 45 -9.08 -5.00 -9.00
CA LEU A 45 -7.91 -5.57 -8.34
C LEU A 45 -8.18 -5.88 -6.86
N ILE A 46 -9.39 -5.57 -6.37
CA ILE A 46 -9.81 -5.73 -4.98
C ILE A 46 -11.12 -6.54 -4.97
N ALA A 47 -11.21 -7.52 -4.08
CA ALA A 47 -12.44 -8.29 -3.91
C ALA A 47 -13.55 -7.43 -3.29
N ASP A 48 -14.80 -7.68 -3.69
CA ASP A 48 -15.98 -6.91 -3.25
C ASP A 48 -16.10 -6.89 -1.71
N ASP A 49 -15.90 -8.04 -1.05
CA ASP A 49 -15.98 -8.16 0.41
C ASP A 49 -14.91 -7.30 1.12
N VAL A 50 -13.66 -7.35 0.65
CA VAL A 50 -12.56 -6.54 1.18
C VAL A 50 -12.81 -5.04 0.93
N PHE A 51 -13.31 -4.68 -0.25
CA PHE A 51 -13.65 -3.29 -0.57
C PHE A 51 -14.71 -2.75 0.38
N GLU A 52 -15.81 -3.47 0.59
CA GLU A 52 -16.90 -3.06 1.49
C GLU A 52 -16.41 -2.86 2.92
N ILE A 53 -15.59 -3.78 3.45
CA ILE A 53 -14.99 -3.67 4.78
C ILE A 53 -14.12 -2.41 4.89
N ILE A 54 -13.24 -2.18 3.91
CA ILE A 54 -12.35 -1.00 3.92
C ILE A 54 -13.18 0.28 3.88
N GLN A 55 -14.20 0.35 3.04
CA GLN A 55 -15.04 1.55 2.92
C GLN A 55 -15.86 1.83 4.18
N LYS A 56 -16.37 0.78 4.83
CA LYS A 56 -17.07 0.85 6.11
C LYS A 56 -16.20 1.39 7.24
N HIS A 57 -14.90 1.07 7.23
CA HIS A 57 -13.94 1.45 8.27
C HIS A 57 -12.89 2.49 7.82
N LYS A 58 -13.16 3.19 6.72
CA LYS A 58 -12.18 4.02 6.00
C LYS A 58 -11.44 5.04 6.86
N GLU A 59 -12.14 5.76 7.72
CA GLU A 59 -11.58 6.83 8.55
C GLU A 59 -10.52 6.27 9.50
N ARG A 60 -10.87 5.17 10.17
CA ARG A 60 -10.01 4.48 11.11
C ARG A 60 -8.78 3.87 10.43
N LEU A 61 -8.95 3.25 9.27
CA LEU A 61 -7.86 2.63 8.52
C LEU A 61 -6.91 3.68 7.91
N ASP A 62 -7.46 4.79 7.40
CA ASP A 62 -6.67 5.91 6.87
C ASP A 62 -5.83 6.57 7.96
N GLU A 63 -6.40 6.77 9.16
CA GLU A 63 -5.71 7.38 10.30
C GLU A 63 -4.62 6.48 10.90
N ALA A 64 -4.78 5.17 10.86
CA ALA A 64 -3.83 4.23 11.45
C ALA A 64 -2.52 4.11 10.64
N ILE A 65 -2.52 4.45 9.35
CA ILE A 65 -1.37 4.27 8.49
C ILE A 65 -0.29 5.34 8.75
N ASP A 66 0.91 4.88 9.14
CA ASP A 66 2.08 5.74 9.28
C ASP A 66 2.98 5.67 8.04
N TYR A 67 2.75 6.60 7.11
CA TYR A 67 3.56 6.72 5.90
C TYR A 67 5.04 7.04 6.15
N LYS A 68 5.44 7.48 7.36
CA LYS A 68 6.86 7.70 7.68
C LYS A 68 7.67 6.41 7.60
N ARG A 69 7.03 5.26 7.80
CA ARG A 69 7.64 3.93 7.72
C ARG A 69 8.06 3.54 6.30
N ASP A 70 7.54 4.22 5.27
CA ASP A 70 8.02 3.99 3.90
C ASP A 70 9.48 4.42 3.69
N TRP A 71 9.98 5.39 4.47
CA TRP A 71 11.39 5.83 4.39
C TRP A 71 12.37 4.90 5.11
N ASP A 72 11.87 3.85 5.78
CA ASP A 72 12.70 2.83 6.44
C ASP A 72 13.12 1.71 5.48
N TYR A 73 12.59 1.68 4.25
CA TYR A 73 13.08 0.78 3.21
C TYR A 73 14.41 1.27 2.66
N ASP A 74 15.37 0.36 2.50
CA ASP A 74 16.53 0.63 1.67
C ASP A 74 16.15 0.65 0.18
N PHE A 75 17.08 1.10 -0.67
CA PHE A 75 16.80 1.27 -2.09
C PHE A 75 16.43 -0.04 -2.79
N PHE A 76 17.09 -1.15 -2.47
CA PHE A 76 16.86 -2.42 -3.12
C PHE A 76 15.56 -3.07 -2.63
N GLY A 77 15.27 -2.99 -1.34
CA GLY A 77 14.01 -3.42 -0.74
C GLY A 77 12.82 -2.67 -1.37
N TYR A 78 12.92 -1.34 -1.48
CA TYR A 78 11.91 -0.55 -2.19
C TYR A 78 11.75 -0.98 -3.65
N LYS A 79 12.86 -1.17 -4.39
CA LYS A 79 12.79 -1.59 -5.81
C LYS A 79 12.18 -2.98 -6.00
N THR A 80 12.40 -3.89 -5.06
CA THR A 80 11.73 -5.20 -5.05
C THR A 80 10.22 -5.04 -4.87
N LEU A 81 9.79 -4.24 -3.89
CA LEU A 81 8.37 -3.95 -3.66
C LEU A 81 7.72 -3.30 -4.88
N GLU A 82 8.36 -2.28 -5.44
CA GLU A 82 7.93 -1.54 -6.63
C GLU A 82 7.73 -2.45 -7.86
N LYS A 83 8.61 -3.44 -8.02
CA LYS A 83 8.57 -4.34 -9.17
C LYS A 83 7.39 -5.31 -9.11
N SER A 84 7.18 -5.94 -7.95
CA SER A 84 6.37 -7.16 -7.86
C SER A 84 5.20 -7.12 -6.88
N TYR A 85 5.17 -6.17 -5.94
CA TYR A 85 4.21 -6.21 -4.82
C TYR A 85 3.19 -5.07 -4.84
N LEU A 86 3.61 -3.86 -5.24
CA LEU A 86 2.72 -2.71 -5.29
C LEU A 86 1.80 -2.80 -6.51
N LEU A 87 0.50 -2.68 -6.28
CA LEU A 87 -0.49 -2.74 -7.34
C LEU A 87 -0.36 -1.56 -8.32
N LYS A 88 -0.62 -1.86 -9.60
CA LYS A 88 -0.47 -0.94 -10.72
C LYS A 88 -1.78 -0.80 -11.47
N VAL A 89 -2.10 0.42 -11.87
CA VAL A 89 -3.20 0.74 -12.78
C VAL A 89 -2.58 1.25 -14.07
N ARG A 90 -2.84 0.56 -15.19
CA ARG A 90 -2.29 0.92 -16.51
C ARG A 90 -0.75 1.05 -16.51
N GLY A 91 -0.07 0.19 -15.77
CA GLY A 91 1.40 0.16 -15.66
C GLY A 91 1.98 1.13 -14.64
N GLU A 92 1.19 2.07 -14.10
CA GLU A 92 1.63 3.03 -13.10
C GLU A 92 1.32 2.54 -11.68
N ILE A 93 2.29 2.68 -10.78
CA ILE A 93 2.14 2.28 -9.38
C ILE A 93 1.09 3.16 -8.72
N THR A 94 0.09 2.52 -8.13
CA THR A 94 -1.05 3.20 -7.51
C THR A 94 -1.03 3.08 -5.98
N GLU A 95 -0.32 2.09 -5.45
CA GLU A 95 -0.29 1.75 -4.04
C GLU A 95 1.07 2.07 -3.40
N ARG A 96 1.06 2.58 -2.17
CA ARG A 96 2.26 2.76 -1.33
C ARG A 96 2.58 1.50 -0.53
N PRO A 97 3.83 1.27 -0.09
CA PRO A 97 4.16 0.09 0.71
C PRO A 97 3.29 -0.06 1.97
N GLN A 98 3.02 1.02 2.72
CA GLN A 98 2.10 0.93 3.86
C GLN A 98 0.67 0.54 3.46
N GLN A 99 0.16 1.04 2.33
CA GLN A 99 -1.17 0.71 1.82
C GLN A 99 -1.24 -0.77 1.44
N MET A 100 -0.18 -1.31 0.83
CA MET A 100 -0.06 -2.74 0.53
C MET A 100 -0.14 -3.60 1.80
N ILE A 101 0.61 -3.23 2.85
CA ILE A 101 0.58 -3.95 4.13
C ILE A 101 -0.81 -3.89 4.76
N MET A 102 -1.45 -2.70 4.79
CA MET A 102 -2.80 -2.56 5.34
C MET A 102 -3.82 -3.41 4.54
N ARG A 103 -3.73 -3.41 3.20
CA ARG A 103 -4.57 -4.26 2.35
C ARG A 103 -4.38 -5.74 2.68
N VAL A 104 -3.15 -6.19 2.87
CA VAL A 104 -2.87 -7.59 3.27
C VAL A 104 -3.46 -7.89 4.64
N ALA A 105 -3.28 -7.00 5.62
CA ALA A 105 -3.81 -7.18 6.97
C ALA A 105 -5.35 -7.28 6.97
N VAL A 106 -6.04 -6.36 6.27
CA VAL A 106 -7.50 -6.43 6.13
C VAL A 106 -7.92 -7.66 5.31
N GLY A 107 -7.16 -8.07 4.31
CA GLY A 107 -7.43 -9.30 3.55
C GLY A 107 -7.38 -10.57 4.42
N ILE A 108 -6.49 -10.61 5.41
CA ILE A 108 -6.35 -11.74 6.36
C ILE A 108 -7.46 -11.70 7.42
N HIS A 109 -7.69 -10.54 8.03
CA HIS A 109 -8.53 -10.41 9.23
C HIS A 109 -9.97 -9.99 8.94
N LYS A 110 -10.26 -9.49 7.73
CA LYS A 110 -11.58 -9.05 7.27
C LYS A 110 -12.25 -8.09 8.25
N GLU A 111 -13.41 -8.45 8.80
CA GLU A 111 -14.21 -7.62 9.72
C GLU A 111 -13.53 -7.42 11.08
N ASP A 112 -12.50 -8.20 11.44
CA ASP A 112 -11.72 -7.98 12.65
C ASP A 112 -10.67 -6.88 12.43
N ILE A 113 -11.14 -5.63 12.50
CA ILE A 113 -10.31 -4.44 12.28
C ILE A 113 -9.24 -4.28 13.37
N GLU A 114 -9.49 -4.70 14.61
CA GLU A 114 -8.46 -4.62 15.67
C GLU A 114 -7.27 -5.52 15.32
N ALA A 115 -7.54 -6.76 14.94
CA ALA A 115 -6.49 -7.70 14.52
C ALA A 115 -5.78 -7.21 13.25
N ALA A 116 -6.52 -6.64 12.28
CA ALA A 116 -5.93 -6.03 11.09
C ALA A 116 -4.95 -4.91 11.43
N LEU A 117 -5.34 -4.00 12.34
CA LEU A 117 -4.48 -2.89 12.77
C LEU A 117 -3.25 -3.37 13.53
N GLN A 118 -3.40 -4.39 14.39
CA GLN A 118 -2.28 -5.00 15.11
C GLN A 118 -1.28 -5.64 14.14
N THR A 119 -1.76 -6.42 13.18
CA THR A 119 -0.92 -7.04 12.16
C THR A 119 -0.24 -5.99 11.28
N TYR A 120 -0.97 -4.95 10.87
CA TYR A 120 -0.39 -3.82 10.15
C TYR A 120 0.76 -3.19 10.93
N ASP A 121 0.56 -2.88 12.21
CA ASP A 121 1.59 -2.23 13.03
C ASP A 121 2.84 -3.11 13.17
N MET A 122 2.66 -4.41 13.38
CA MET A 122 3.77 -5.36 13.51
C MET A 122 4.56 -5.53 12.19
N ILE A 123 3.87 -5.70 11.05
CA ILE A 123 4.53 -5.88 9.74
C ILE A 123 5.20 -4.59 9.29
N SER A 124 4.55 -3.43 9.46
CA SER A 124 5.12 -2.15 9.03
C SER A 124 6.33 -1.73 9.88
N GLN A 125 6.45 -2.22 11.12
CA GLN A 125 7.66 -2.11 11.93
C GLN A 125 8.70 -3.23 11.66
N LYS A 126 8.40 -4.15 10.74
CA LYS A 126 9.26 -5.28 10.33
C LYS A 126 9.53 -6.31 11.43
N TRP A 127 8.60 -6.50 12.36
CA TRP A 127 8.68 -7.60 13.33
C TRP A 127 8.54 -8.97 12.66
N PHE A 128 7.76 -9.05 11.57
CA PHE A 128 7.65 -10.19 10.67
C PHE A 128 7.18 -9.72 9.28
N THR A 129 7.21 -10.62 8.28
CA THR A 129 6.75 -10.38 6.90
C THR A 129 5.93 -11.55 6.38
#